data_AF-A0A6L8GKS0-F1
#
_entry.id   AF-A0A6L8GKS0-F1
#
_cell.length_a   1.000
_cell.length_b   1.000
_cell.length_c   1.000
_cell.angle_alpha   90.00
_cell.angle_beta   90.00
_cell.angle_gamma   90.00
#
_symmetry.space_group_name_H-M   'P 1'
#
loop_
_entity.id
_entity.type
_entity.pdbx_description
1 polymer ?
#
loop_
_entity_poly.entity_id
_entity_poly.type
_entity_poly.pdbx_seq_one_letter_code
_entity_poly.pdbx_strand_id
1 'polypeptide(L)'
;ERYGDMSSLRDLRRRVGPFILRRLKTDQSIISDLPEKIEINEWCGLSDEQRRLYSKTVDETFEAVARAPRGERHGRVLGLLTKLKQICNHPALVLQEQEVSRDFARRSAKLQRLEEILDELMAVGDRALLFTQFARWGHLLKQYLEQRFRGEVPFLHGGSSKAERQGMVDRFQQDPRGPQLFLLSLKAGGVGLNLTRASHVVHIDRWWNPAVENQATDRAYRIGQTNRVMVHKFITSGSLEENVDRMIREKARLAEDIIGGGEDWLAGLAIDDIKDLVSLT
;
A
#
# COMPACT_ATOMS: atom_id res chain seq x y z
N GLU A 1 26.88 -21.43 15.66
CA GLU A 1 25.96 -21.67 16.79
C GLU A 1 24.79 -20.71 16.61
N ARG A 2 23.65 -21.08 16.01
CA ARG A 2 22.60 -22.07 16.36
C ARG A 2 21.92 -21.75 17.70
N TYR A 3 20.63 -21.41 17.59
CA TYR A 3 19.63 -21.10 18.61
C TYR A 3 19.63 -19.67 19.16
N GLY A 4 18.45 -19.04 19.08
CA GLY A 4 18.19 -17.68 19.55
C GLY A 4 18.53 -17.52 21.02
N ASP A 5 19.72 -16.99 21.28
CA ASP A 5 20.18 -16.68 22.62
C ASP A 5 19.39 -15.48 23.16
N MET A 6 18.25 -15.80 23.76
CA MET A 6 17.38 -14.85 24.46
C MET A 6 18.11 -14.15 25.60
N SER A 7 19.24 -14.67 26.09
CA SER A 7 20.04 -14.01 27.13
C SER A 7 20.79 -12.82 26.54
N SER A 8 21.45 -12.97 25.39
CA SER A 8 22.13 -11.89 24.66
C SER A 8 21.16 -10.77 24.25
N LEU A 9 19.96 -11.11 23.78
CA LEU A 9 18.91 -10.12 23.45
C LEU A 9 18.40 -9.35 24.67
N ARG A 10 18.23 -10.01 25.83
CA ARG A 10 17.85 -9.34 27.08
C ARG A 10 18.94 -8.40 27.57
N ASP A 11 20.19 -8.83 27.47
CA ASP A 11 21.35 -8.07 27.93
C ASP A 11 21.56 -6.81 27.07
N LEU A 12 21.38 -6.94 25.75
CA LEU A 12 21.32 -5.81 24.83
C LEU A 12 20.16 -4.87 25.20
N ARG A 13 18.92 -5.38 25.29
CA ARG A 13 17.73 -4.58 25.61
C ARG A 13 17.85 -3.81 26.94
N ARG A 14 18.53 -4.38 27.94
CA ARG A 14 18.84 -3.71 29.21
C ARG A 14 19.83 -2.55 29.06
N ARG A 15 20.86 -2.71 28.21
CA ARG A 15 21.89 -1.68 27.98
C ARG A 15 21.39 -0.52 27.11
N VAL A 16 20.59 -0.79 26.08
CA VAL A 16 20.04 0.26 25.20
C VAL A 16 18.71 0.83 25.67
N GLY A 17 17.94 0.10 26.49
CA GLY A 17 16.62 0.53 26.97
C GLY A 17 16.57 1.93 27.58
N PRO A 18 17.51 2.34 28.47
CA PRO A 18 17.53 3.69 29.04
C PRO A 18 17.73 4.82 28.01
N PHE A 19 18.23 4.50 26.82
CA PHE A 19 18.49 5.46 25.74
C PHE A 19 17.43 5.40 24.62
N ILE A 20 16.52 4.42 24.66
CA ILE A 20 15.45 4.25 23.67
C ILE A 20 14.11 4.64 24.30
N LEU A 21 13.63 5.85 23.98
CA LEU A 21 12.27 6.24 24.29
C LEU A 21 11.33 5.75 23.17
N ARG A 22 10.71 4.58 23.38
CA ARG A 22 9.65 4.07 22.51
C ARG A 22 8.29 4.31 23.16
N ARG A 23 7.45 5.15 22.56
CA ARG A 23 6.06 5.37 22.96
C ARG A 23 5.14 4.80 21.89
N LEU A 24 4.15 4.04 22.30
CA LEU A 24 3.11 3.51 21.40
C LEU A 24 1.93 4.47 21.41
N LYS A 25 1.24 4.61 20.27
CA LYS A 25 -0.04 5.36 20.21
C LYS A 25 -1.17 4.69 21.02
N THR A 26 -0.95 3.46 21.46
CA THR A 26 -1.80 2.70 22.38
C THR A 26 -1.42 2.88 23.85
N ASP A 27 -0.54 3.83 24.18
CA ASP A 27 -0.20 4.18 25.57
C ASP A 27 -1.30 5.05 26.19
N GLN A 28 -2.07 4.47 27.13
CA GLN A 28 -3.28 5.08 27.70
C GLN A 28 -3.04 6.44 28.36
N SER A 29 -1.79 6.76 28.72
CA SER A 29 -1.39 8.07 29.24
C SER A 29 -1.45 9.21 28.21
N ILE A 30 -1.62 8.90 26.92
CA ILE A 30 -1.68 9.84 25.78
C ILE A 30 -3.04 9.75 25.03
N ILE A 31 -3.84 8.68 25.25
CA ILE A 31 -4.96 8.25 24.38
C ILE A 31 -6.25 9.07 24.46
N SER A 32 -6.42 10.02 25.38
CA SER A 32 -7.73 10.66 25.59
C SER A 32 -8.33 11.34 24.35
N ASP A 33 -7.53 11.63 23.31
CA ASP A 33 -7.91 12.47 22.17
C ASP A 33 -7.78 11.80 20.79
N LEU A 34 -7.56 10.48 20.70
CA LEU A 34 -7.50 9.78 19.41
C LEU A 34 -8.82 9.04 19.11
N PRO A 35 -9.35 9.14 17.88
CA PRO A 35 -10.60 8.48 17.50
C PRO A 35 -10.42 6.95 17.43
N GLU A 36 -11.52 6.22 17.25
CA GLU A 36 -11.43 4.79 16.92
C GLU A 36 -10.88 4.58 15.51
N LYS A 37 -9.91 3.66 15.37
CA LYS A 37 -9.37 3.22 14.08
C LYS A 37 -9.87 1.81 13.78
N ILE A 38 -10.54 1.62 12.64
CA ILE A 38 -11.04 0.32 12.19
C ILE A 38 -10.28 -0.07 10.92
N GLU A 39 -9.62 -1.23 10.94
CA GLU A 39 -8.91 -1.76 9.77
C GLU A 39 -9.72 -2.87 9.09
N ILE A 40 -9.92 -2.74 7.78
CA ILE A 40 -10.72 -3.64 6.95
C ILE A 40 -9.84 -4.16 5.82
N ASN A 41 -9.82 -5.47 5.62
CA ASN A 41 -9.18 -6.07 4.46
C ASN A 41 -10.19 -6.23 3.32
N GLU A 42 -9.95 -5.54 2.20
CA GLU A 42 -10.79 -5.57 1.00
C GLU A 42 -10.26 -6.65 0.05
N TRP A 43 -10.89 -7.83 0.08
CA TRP A 43 -10.51 -8.96 -0.74
C TRP A 43 -11.11 -8.85 -2.15
N CYS A 44 -10.26 -8.91 -3.17
CA CYS A 44 -10.65 -8.76 -4.56
C CYS A 44 -10.10 -9.93 -5.38
N GLY A 45 -10.86 -10.44 -6.34
CA GLY A 45 -10.34 -11.40 -7.32
C GLY A 45 -9.38 -10.76 -8.33
N LEU A 46 -9.05 -11.52 -9.37
CA LEU A 46 -8.42 -11.02 -10.60
C LEU A 46 -9.47 -11.01 -11.71
N SER A 47 -9.48 -9.96 -12.54
CA SER A 47 -10.21 -10.01 -13.82
C SER A 47 -9.58 -11.06 -14.75
N ASP A 48 -10.30 -11.48 -15.78
CA ASP A 48 -9.79 -12.44 -16.77
C ASP A 48 -8.52 -11.94 -17.46
N GLU A 49 -8.45 -10.65 -17.75
CA GLU A 49 -7.25 -10.02 -18.32
C GLU A 49 -6.09 -10.04 -17.32
N GLN A 50 -6.34 -9.66 -16.06
CA GLN A 50 -5.33 -9.70 -15.01
C GLN A 50 -4.79 -11.11 -14.80
N ARG A 51 -5.67 -12.13 -14.74
CA ARG A 51 -5.28 -13.53 -14.58
C ARG A 51 -4.37 -14.00 -15.71
N ARG A 52 -4.74 -13.73 -16.96
CA ARG A 52 -3.92 -14.09 -18.14
C ARG A 52 -2.56 -13.38 -18.12
N LEU A 53 -2.54 -12.07 -17.85
CA LEU A 53 -1.30 -11.30 -17.77
C LEU A 53 -0.40 -11.78 -16.64
N TYR A 54 -1.00 -12.10 -15.49
CA TYR A 54 -0.31 -12.56 -14.31
C TYR A 54 0.43 -13.88 -14.59
N SER A 55 -0.29 -14.93 -15.01
CA SER A 55 0.30 -16.23 -15.33
C SER A 55 1.38 -16.11 -16.39
N LYS A 56 1.10 -15.41 -17.50
CA LYS A 56 2.07 -15.17 -18.57
C LYS A 56 3.35 -14.51 -18.05
N THR A 57 3.22 -13.49 -17.21
CA THR A 57 4.37 -12.74 -16.67
C THR A 57 5.22 -13.62 -15.75
N VAL A 58 4.59 -14.49 -14.94
CA VAL A 58 5.29 -15.46 -14.10
C VAL A 58 6.08 -16.44 -14.99
N ASP A 59 5.42 -17.09 -15.95
CA ASP A 59 6.03 -18.11 -16.80
C ASP A 59 7.22 -17.55 -17.60
N GLU A 60 7.02 -16.43 -18.31
CA GLU A 60 8.08 -15.77 -19.09
C GLU A 60 9.27 -15.36 -18.22
N THR A 61 9.02 -14.91 -16.98
CA THR A 61 10.11 -14.50 -16.10
C THR A 61 10.91 -15.70 -15.59
N PHE A 62 10.26 -16.81 -15.22
CA PHE A 62 10.98 -18.00 -14.78
C PHE A 62 11.74 -18.69 -15.90
N GLU A 63 11.21 -18.69 -17.14
CA GLU A 63 11.98 -19.11 -18.31
C GLU A 63 13.24 -18.27 -18.51
N ALA A 64 13.11 -16.94 -18.38
CA ALA A 64 14.25 -16.03 -18.48
C ALA A 64 15.26 -16.22 -17.34
N VAL A 65 14.80 -16.46 -16.11
CA VAL A 65 15.65 -16.74 -14.94
C VAL A 65 16.43 -18.04 -15.12
N ALA A 66 15.81 -19.09 -15.66
CA ALA A 66 16.46 -20.36 -15.93
C ALA A 66 17.65 -20.21 -16.91
N ARG A 67 17.51 -19.33 -17.92
CA ARG A 67 18.53 -19.04 -18.93
C ARG A 67 19.56 -18.00 -18.49
N ALA A 68 19.28 -17.22 -17.44
CA ALA A 68 20.13 -16.10 -17.02
C ALA A 68 21.36 -16.54 -16.20
N PRO A 69 22.50 -15.81 -16.31
CA PRO A 69 23.63 -15.94 -15.39
C PRO A 69 23.21 -15.73 -13.93
N ARG A 70 23.87 -16.40 -12.99
CA ARG A 70 23.51 -16.38 -11.54
C ARG A 70 23.35 -14.96 -10.97
N GLY A 71 24.21 -14.02 -11.38
CA GLY A 71 24.19 -12.63 -10.91
C GLY A 71 22.96 -11.82 -11.38
N GLU A 72 22.28 -12.24 -12.45
CA GLU A 72 21.11 -11.52 -12.99
C GLU A 72 19.77 -12.07 -12.52
N ARG A 73 19.74 -13.33 -12.07
CA ARG A 73 18.50 -14.02 -11.68
C ARG A 73 17.72 -13.25 -10.63
N HIS A 74 18.44 -12.70 -9.65
CA HIS A 74 17.85 -11.99 -8.54
C HIS A 74 17.14 -10.70 -8.97
N GLY A 75 17.79 -9.88 -9.80
CA GLY A 75 17.18 -8.65 -10.34
C GLY A 75 15.94 -8.92 -11.19
N ARG A 76 15.93 -10.02 -11.95
CA ARG A 76 14.76 -10.44 -12.76
C ARG A 76 13.57 -10.79 -11.87
N VAL A 77 13.81 -11.49 -10.77
CA VAL A 77 12.78 -11.84 -9.79
C VAL A 77 12.22 -10.61 -9.07
N LEU A 78 13.05 -9.67 -8.65
CA LEU A 78 12.56 -8.40 -8.06
C LEU A 78 11.70 -7.61 -9.07
N GLY A 79 12.10 -7.63 -10.34
CA GLY A 79 11.31 -7.08 -11.44
C GLY A 79 9.94 -7.77 -11.60
N LEU A 80 9.88 -9.10 -11.43
CA LEU A 80 8.62 -9.86 -11.43
C LEU A 80 7.69 -9.38 -10.33
N LEU A 81 8.15 -9.32 -9.08
CA LEU A 81 7.32 -8.89 -7.94
C LEU A 81 6.67 -7.51 -8.21
N THR A 82 7.44 -6.57 -8.74
CA THR A 82 6.93 -5.24 -9.13
C THR A 82 5.84 -5.33 -10.20
N LYS A 83 6.05 -6.13 -11.26
CA LYS A 83 5.06 -6.32 -12.33
C LYS A 83 3.78 -6.98 -11.81
N LEU A 84 3.89 -7.96 -10.91
CA LEU A 84 2.72 -8.65 -10.35
C LEU A 84 1.88 -7.70 -9.49
N LYS A 85 2.51 -6.82 -8.69
CA LYS A 85 1.79 -5.76 -7.98
C LYS A 85 1.09 -4.79 -8.93
N GLN A 86 1.75 -4.41 -10.02
CA GLN A 86 1.15 -3.57 -11.06
C GLN A 86 -0.07 -4.24 -11.69
N ILE A 87 0.01 -5.53 -12.02
CA ILE A 87 -1.11 -6.31 -12.58
C ILE A 87 -2.27 -6.39 -11.58
N CYS A 88 -2.00 -6.64 -10.29
CA CYS A 88 -3.02 -6.67 -9.24
C CYS A 88 -3.77 -5.33 -9.13
N ASN A 89 -3.05 -4.20 -9.28
CA ASN A 89 -3.67 -2.89 -9.33
C ASN A 89 -4.48 -2.67 -10.62
N HIS A 90 -3.83 -2.76 -11.79
CA HIS A 90 -4.48 -2.57 -13.08
C HIS A 90 -3.58 -3.01 -14.27
N PRO A 91 -4.10 -3.73 -15.28
CA PRO A 91 -3.35 -4.12 -16.49
C PRO A 91 -2.59 -2.99 -17.19
N ALA A 92 -3.22 -1.80 -17.29
CA ALA A 92 -2.63 -0.59 -17.88
C ALA A 92 -1.21 -0.25 -17.39
N LEU A 93 -0.86 -0.62 -16.14
CA LEU A 93 0.46 -0.34 -15.59
C LEU A 93 1.57 -1.15 -16.26
N VAL A 94 1.34 -2.45 -16.46
CA VAL A 94 2.32 -3.33 -17.11
C VAL A 94 2.29 -3.17 -18.62
N LEU A 95 1.11 -2.91 -19.20
CA LEU A 95 0.91 -2.63 -20.63
C LEU A 95 1.37 -1.24 -21.05
N GLN A 96 1.74 -0.41 -20.08
CA GLN A 96 2.23 0.93 -20.28
C GLN A 96 1.25 1.85 -21.05
N GLU A 97 -0.04 1.75 -20.74
CA GLU A 97 -1.05 2.65 -21.27
C GLU A 97 -0.96 4.04 -20.64
N GLN A 98 -1.25 5.08 -21.42
CA GLN A 98 -1.20 6.48 -20.98
C GLN A 98 -2.58 7.07 -20.74
N GLU A 99 -3.63 6.44 -21.28
CA GLU A 99 -4.98 6.97 -21.30
C GLU A 99 -5.97 6.02 -20.64
N VAL A 100 -7.00 6.60 -20.04
CA VAL A 100 -8.13 5.87 -19.46
C VAL A 100 -9.11 5.50 -20.57
N SER A 101 -9.28 4.20 -20.79
CA SER A 101 -10.24 3.66 -21.77
C SER A 101 -11.67 3.63 -21.21
N ARG A 102 -12.67 3.42 -22.09
CA ARG A 102 -14.08 3.33 -21.67
C ARG A 102 -14.35 2.19 -20.68
N ASP A 103 -13.69 1.06 -20.87
CA ASP A 103 -13.86 -0.15 -20.03
C ASP A 103 -12.80 -0.25 -18.92
N PHE A 104 -12.12 0.86 -18.58
CA PHE A 104 -10.97 0.87 -17.67
C PHE A 104 -11.27 0.16 -16.34
N ALA A 105 -12.36 0.52 -15.66
CA ALA A 105 -12.75 -0.10 -14.39
C ALA A 105 -12.89 -1.63 -14.48
N ARG A 106 -13.54 -2.13 -15.54
CA ARG A 106 -13.84 -3.57 -15.71
C ARG A 106 -12.58 -4.43 -15.84
N ARG A 107 -11.45 -3.82 -16.22
CA ARG A 107 -10.17 -4.52 -16.39
C ARG A 107 -9.47 -4.81 -15.07
N SER A 108 -9.88 -4.17 -13.96
CA SER A 108 -9.33 -4.42 -12.63
C SER A 108 -10.42 -4.66 -11.59
N ALA A 109 -10.35 -5.81 -10.92
CA ALA A 109 -11.26 -6.11 -9.82
C ALA A 109 -11.02 -5.18 -8.61
N LYS A 110 -9.76 -4.81 -8.32
CA LYS A 110 -9.46 -3.82 -7.28
C LYS A 110 -10.07 -2.45 -7.58
N LEU A 111 -10.01 -2.00 -8.84
CA LEU A 111 -10.59 -0.71 -9.21
C LEU A 111 -12.11 -0.73 -9.09
N GLN A 112 -12.78 -1.84 -9.46
CA GLN A 112 -14.22 -2.00 -9.25
C GLN A 112 -14.58 -1.94 -7.76
N ARG A 113 -13.85 -2.68 -6.91
CA ARG A 113 -14.11 -2.65 -5.47
C ARG A 113 -13.79 -1.28 -4.84
N LEU A 114 -12.77 -0.58 -5.34
CA LEU A 114 -12.51 0.80 -4.96
C LEU A 114 -13.67 1.71 -5.36
N GLU A 115 -14.20 1.58 -6.57
CA GLU A 115 -15.36 2.35 -7.05
C GLU A 115 -16.57 2.18 -6.13
N GLU A 116 -16.89 0.95 -5.73
CA GLU A 116 -17.99 0.66 -4.79
C GLU A 116 -17.82 1.39 -3.45
N ILE A 117 -16.64 1.29 -2.84
CA ILE A 117 -16.33 1.96 -1.56
C ILE A 117 -16.42 3.49 -1.72
N LEU A 118 -15.94 4.02 -2.84
CA LEU A 118 -15.96 5.46 -3.10
C LEU A 118 -17.36 5.98 -3.40
N ASP A 119 -18.22 5.22 -4.07
CA ASP A 119 -19.62 5.59 -4.28
C ASP A 119 -20.36 5.73 -2.94
N GLU A 120 -20.19 4.77 -2.02
CA GLU A 120 -20.79 4.81 -0.68
C GLU A 120 -20.30 6.02 0.12
N LEU A 121 -18.98 6.23 0.13
CA LEU A 121 -18.33 7.33 0.83
C LEU A 121 -18.78 8.69 0.30
N MET A 122 -18.83 8.82 -1.02
CA MET A 122 -19.23 10.07 -1.66
C MET A 122 -20.70 10.39 -1.43
N ALA A 123 -21.59 9.39 -1.41
CA ALA A 123 -23.01 9.57 -1.17
C ALA A 123 -23.32 10.21 0.20
N VAL A 124 -22.48 9.94 1.21
CA VAL A 124 -22.63 10.51 2.57
C VAL A 124 -21.79 11.77 2.80
N GLY A 125 -21.02 12.21 1.80
CA GLY A 125 -20.21 13.42 1.89
C GLY A 125 -18.87 13.24 2.62
N ASP A 126 -18.44 12.00 2.85
CA ASP A 126 -17.19 11.69 3.53
C ASP A 126 -15.97 12.01 2.65
N ARG A 127 -14.76 11.90 3.24
CA ARG A 127 -13.50 12.21 2.56
C ARG A 127 -12.49 11.08 2.73
N ALA A 128 -11.76 10.78 1.65
CA ALA A 128 -10.82 9.69 1.56
C ALA A 128 -9.40 10.14 1.20
N LEU A 129 -8.40 9.56 1.88
CA LEU A 129 -7.03 9.51 1.39
C LEU A 129 -6.80 8.22 0.63
N LEU A 130 -6.29 8.31 -0.59
CA LEU A 130 -6.04 7.19 -1.47
C LEU A 130 -4.52 7.02 -1.67
N PHE A 131 -3.96 5.94 -1.15
CA PHE A 131 -2.52 5.68 -1.18
C PHE A 131 -2.14 4.66 -2.23
N THR A 132 -1.09 4.98 -3.00
CA THR A 132 -0.48 4.11 -4.01
C THR A 132 1.04 4.28 -4.01
N GLN A 133 1.80 3.20 -4.20
CA GLN A 133 3.24 3.24 -4.37
C GLN A 133 3.66 3.65 -5.78
N PHE A 134 2.76 3.55 -6.76
CA PHE A 134 3.07 3.76 -8.17
C PHE A 134 2.56 5.12 -8.64
N ALA A 135 3.48 6.07 -8.90
CA ALA A 135 3.12 7.41 -9.36
C ALA A 135 2.29 7.39 -10.67
N ARG A 136 2.68 6.54 -11.62
CA ARG A 136 1.92 6.32 -12.86
C ARG A 136 0.49 5.85 -12.58
N TRP A 137 0.31 4.96 -11.61
CA TRP A 137 -1.02 4.53 -11.21
C TRP A 137 -1.83 5.69 -10.64
N GLY A 138 -1.22 6.52 -9.79
CA GLY A 138 -1.85 7.72 -9.27
C GLY A 138 -2.30 8.68 -10.38
N HIS A 139 -1.54 8.86 -11.45
CA HIS A 139 -1.95 9.70 -12.59
C HIS A 139 -3.14 9.11 -13.36
N LEU A 140 -3.09 7.83 -13.72
CA LEU A 140 -4.21 7.16 -14.42
C LEU A 140 -5.47 7.13 -13.54
N LEU A 141 -5.31 6.82 -12.25
CA LEU A 141 -6.40 6.77 -11.29
C LEU A 141 -7.01 8.15 -11.05
N LYS A 142 -6.19 9.21 -10.97
CA LYS A 142 -6.67 10.59 -10.93
C LYS A 142 -7.56 10.89 -12.14
N GLN A 143 -7.08 10.66 -13.36
CA GLN A 143 -7.85 10.91 -14.58
C GLN A 143 -9.18 10.14 -14.56
N TYR A 144 -9.15 8.86 -14.18
CA TYR A 144 -10.34 8.02 -14.11
C TYR A 144 -11.34 8.52 -13.06
N LEU A 145 -10.88 8.81 -11.83
CA LEU A 145 -11.76 9.25 -10.74
C LEU A 145 -12.37 10.63 -11.02
N GLU A 146 -11.62 11.56 -11.60
CA GLU A 146 -12.14 12.89 -11.97
C GLU A 146 -13.24 12.79 -13.03
N GLN A 147 -13.07 11.91 -14.01
CA GLN A 147 -14.09 11.65 -15.03
C GLN A 147 -15.34 11.00 -14.45
N ARG A 148 -15.18 9.97 -13.60
CA ARG A 148 -16.28 9.21 -12.99
C ARG A 148 -17.10 10.06 -12.02
N PHE A 149 -16.43 10.79 -11.15
CA PHE A 149 -17.06 11.53 -10.05
C PHE A 149 -17.30 13.00 -10.37
N ARG A 150 -16.85 13.49 -11.53
CA ARG A 150 -16.99 14.88 -11.98
C ARG A 150 -16.52 15.89 -10.92
N GLY A 151 -15.44 15.52 -10.22
CA GLY A 151 -14.89 16.27 -9.11
C GLY A 151 -13.37 16.27 -9.18
N GLU A 152 -12.75 17.25 -8.55
CA GLU A 152 -11.30 17.34 -8.46
C GLU A 152 -10.74 16.21 -7.58
N VAL A 153 -9.65 15.60 -8.04
CA VAL A 153 -8.86 14.67 -7.25
C VAL A 153 -7.40 15.14 -7.26
N PRO A 154 -6.96 15.91 -6.24
CA PRO A 154 -5.57 16.30 -6.13
C PRO A 154 -4.69 15.07 -5.98
N PHE A 155 -3.47 15.15 -6.53
CA PHE A 155 -2.50 14.06 -6.42
C PHE A 155 -1.16 14.59 -5.93
N LEU A 156 -0.81 14.22 -4.70
CA LEU A 156 0.47 14.55 -4.08
C LEU A 156 1.48 13.44 -4.37
N HIS A 157 2.53 13.78 -5.11
CA HIS A 157 3.62 12.85 -5.45
C HIS A 157 4.99 13.50 -5.30
N GLY A 158 6.05 12.73 -5.54
CA GLY A 158 7.43 13.20 -5.36
C GLY A 158 7.85 14.37 -6.26
N GLY A 159 7.10 14.61 -7.35
CA GLY A 159 7.32 15.72 -8.28
C GLY A 159 6.60 17.01 -7.90
N SER A 160 5.70 16.98 -6.91
CA SER A 160 4.96 18.18 -6.49
C SER A 160 5.88 19.13 -5.71
N SER A 161 5.94 20.39 -6.12
CA SER A 161 6.65 21.46 -5.43
C SER A 161 6.08 21.72 -4.03
N LYS A 162 6.84 22.42 -3.18
CA LYS A 162 6.39 22.78 -1.84
C LYS A 162 5.11 23.63 -1.87
N ALA A 163 5.00 24.55 -2.83
CA ALA A 163 3.84 25.42 -2.99
C ALA A 163 2.59 24.63 -3.43
N GLU A 164 2.71 23.77 -4.45
CA GLU A 164 1.61 22.90 -4.90
C GLU A 164 1.15 21.96 -3.79
N ARG A 165 2.11 21.38 -3.05
CA ARG A 165 1.82 20.52 -1.90
C ARG A 165 0.98 21.25 -0.86
N GLN A 166 1.41 22.45 -0.45
CA GLN A 166 0.68 23.23 0.54
C GLN A 166 -0.71 23.60 0.03
N GLY A 167 -0.82 24.04 -1.22
CA GLY A 167 -2.10 24.36 -1.85
C GLY A 167 -3.08 23.18 -1.88
N MET A 168 -2.63 21.97 -2.23
CA MET A 168 -3.46 20.77 -2.20
C MET A 168 -3.91 20.42 -0.77
N VAL A 169 -3.01 20.52 0.21
CA VAL A 169 -3.32 20.24 1.61
C VAL A 169 -4.33 21.24 2.17
N ASP A 170 -4.13 22.53 1.93
CA ASP A 170 -5.04 23.58 2.40
C ASP A 170 -6.41 23.44 1.74
N ARG A 171 -6.44 23.15 0.44
CA ARG A 171 -7.68 22.90 -0.30
C ARG A 171 -8.44 21.69 0.23
N PHE A 172 -7.75 20.60 0.61
CA PHE A 172 -8.39 19.44 1.20
C PHE A 172 -8.88 19.68 2.65
N GLN A 173 -8.05 20.32 3.47
CA GLN A 173 -8.28 20.47 4.91
C GLN A 173 -9.21 21.62 5.28
N GLN A 174 -9.10 22.77 4.58
CA GLN A 174 -9.71 24.02 5.02
C GLN A 174 -10.96 24.38 4.21
N ASP A 175 -10.99 24.07 2.91
CA ASP A 175 -12.12 24.45 2.04
C ASP A 175 -13.33 23.52 2.25
N PRO A 176 -14.49 24.01 2.71
CA PRO A 176 -15.71 23.22 2.80
C PRO A 176 -16.14 22.63 1.44
N ARG A 177 -15.85 23.31 0.33
CA ARG A 177 -16.09 22.85 -1.05
C ARG A 177 -14.85 22.20 -1.67
N GLY A 178 -13.83 21.93 -0.86
CA GLY A 178 -12.64 21.21 -1.28
C GLY A 178 -12.95 19.76 -1.67
N PRO A 179 -11.98 19.07 -2.29
CA PRO A 179 -12.16 17.74 -2.83
C PRO A 179 -12.44 16.70 -1.74
N GLN A 180 -13.25 15.69 -2.08
CA GLN A 180 -13.53 14.55 -1.21
C GLN A 180 -12.44 13.49 -1.28
N LEU A 181 -11.79 13.35 -2.43
CA LEU A 181 -10.74 12.36 -2.66
C LEU A 181 -9.39 13.05 -2.77
N PHE A 182 -8.38 12.54 -2.07
CA PHE A 182 -7.00 13.02 -2.17
C PHE A 182 -6.07 11.84 -2.39
N LEU A 183 -5.42 11.79 -3.56
CA LEU A 183 -4.43 10.77 -3.90
C LEU A 183 -3.05 11.15 -3.37
N LEU A 184 -2.32 10.17 -2.82
CA LEU A 184 -0.97 10.33 -2.30
C LEU A 184 -0.07 9.18 -2.75
N SER A 185 1.11 9.53 -3.24
CA SER A 185 2.19 8.57 -3.43
C SER A 185 3.12 8.57 -2.22
N LEU A 186 3.26 7.42 -1.55
CA LEU A 186 4.00 7.31 -0.29
C LEU A 186 5.52 7.48 -0.41
N LYS A 187 6.08 7.38 -1.62
CA LYS A 187 7.48 7.79 -1.85
C LYS A 187 7.70 9.30 -1.70
N ALA A 188 6.65 10.12 -1.61
CA ALA A 188 6.75 11.50 -1.15
C ALA A 188 6.93 11.61 0.39
N GLY A 189 7.19 10.50 1.08
CA GLY A 189 7.34 10.33 2.52
C GLY A 189 8.59 10.95 3.12
N GLY A 190 8.53 12.27 3.31
CA GLY A 190 9.45 13.00 4.20
C GLY A 190 8.78 14.14 4.96
N VAL A 191 7.48 14.38 4.78
CA VAL A 191 6.79 15.54 5.35
C VAL A 191 5.61 15.10 6.20
N GLY A 192 5.57 15.57 7.44
CA GLY A 192 4.53 15.28 8.42
C GLY A 192 3.20 15.97 8.09
N LEU A 193 2.55 15.58 7.01
CA LEU A 193 1.24 16.12 6.60
C LEU A 193 0.16 15.75 7.63
N ASN A 194 -0.61 16.76 8.06
CA ASN A 194 -1.79 16.57 8.90
C ASN A 194 -3.04 16.61 8.01
N LEU A 195 -3.72 15.47 7.85
CA LEU A 195 -4.85 15.27 6.92
C LEU A 195 -6.10 14.76 7.65
N THR A 196 -6.40 15.36 8.79
CA THR A 196 -7.49 15.01 9.71
C THR A 196 -8.91 15.22 9.16
N ARG A 197 -9.12 15.80 7.96
CA ARG A 197 -10.46 15.80 7.37
C ARG A 197 -10.88 14.47 6.77
N ALA A 198 -9.94 13.55 6.55
CA ALA A 198 -10.27 12.24 6.02
C ALA A 198 -10.80 11.32 7.12
N SER A 199 -12.01 10.80 6.94
CA SER A 199 -12.60 9.71 7.72
C SER A 199 -12.24 8.34 7.14
N HIS A 200 -11.77 8.28 5.89
CA HIS A 200 -11.33 7.05 5.25
C HIS A 200 -9.88 7.13 4.75
N VAL A 201 -9.17 6.02 4.88
CA VAL A 201 -7.84 5.80 4.33
C VAL A 201 -7.90 4.52 3.51
N VAL A 202 -7.49 4.58 2.25
CA VAL A 202 -7.46 3.43 1.35
C VAL A 202 -6.03 3.17 0.90
N HIS A 203 -5.50 1.99 1.23
CA HIS A 203 -4.26 1.45 0.67
C HIS A 203 -4.60 0.59 -0.53
N ILE A 204 -4.42 1.13 -1.74
CA ILE A 204 -4.83 0.47 -2.99
C ILE A 204 -3.88 -0.70 -3.32
N ASP A 205 -2.59 -0.51 -3.05
CA ASP A 205 -1.57 -1.55 -3.13
C ASP A 205 -0.95 -1.82 -1.76
N ARG A 206 -0.55 -3.08 -1.54
CA ARG A 206 0.03 -3.52 -0.27
C ARG A 206 1.49 -3.13 -0.16
N TRP A 207 1.79 -2.55 1.00
CA TRP A 207 3.14 -2.38 1.49
C TRP A 207 3.43 -3.56 2.41
N TRP A 208 4.46 -4.31 2.07
CA TRP A 208 4.85 -5.44 2.93
C TRP A 208 5.66 -4.98 4.15
N ASN A 209 5.93 -3.68 4.25
CA ASN A 209 6.41 -3.03 5.47
C ASN A 209 5.24 -2.39 6.24
N PRO A 210 4.79 -2.99 7.37
CA PRO A 210 3.73 -2.41 8.19
C PRO A 210 4.06 -1.01 8.69
N ALA A 211 5.33 -0.67 8.90
CA ALA A 211 5.73 0.66 9.37
C ALA A 211 5.40 1.75 8.33
N VAL A 212 5.54 1.45 7.05
CA VAL A 212 5.23 2.40 5.95
C VAL A 212 3.72 2.58 5.83
N GLU A 213 2.95 1.50 5.86
CA GLU A 213 1.47 1.51 5.87
C GLU A 213 0.91 2.24 7.10
N ASN A 214 1.50 2.01 8.28
CA ASN A 214 1.10 2.68 9.51
C ASN A 214 1.45 4.17 9.45
N GLN A 215 2.65 4.54 8.98
CA GLN A 215 3.01 5.96 8.81
C GLN A 215 2.09 6.69 7.82
N ALA A 216 1.65 6.01 6.76
CA ALA A 216 0.69 6.53 5.80
C ALA A 216 -0.67 6.79 6.46
N THR A 217 -1.19 5.79 7.18
CA THR A 217 -2.45 5.86 7.94
C THR A 217 -2.40 6.94 9.01
N ASP A 218 -1.27 7.07 9.68
CA ASP A 218 -0.96 8.06 10.70
C ASP A 218 -0.95 9.52 10.19
N ARG A 219 -1.17 9.76 8.90
CA ARG A 219 -1.40 11.12 8.37
C ARG A 219 -2.85 11.58 8.55
N ALA A 220 -3.80 10.66 8.49
CA ALA A 220 -5.21 10.91 8.81
C ALA A 220 -5.52 10.64 10.29
N TYR A 221 -4.92 9.59 10.86
CA TYR A 221 -5.05 9.22 12.27
C TYR A 221 -4.08 10.01 13.15
N ARG A 222 -4.45 11.27 13.42
CA ARG A 222 -3.68 12.22 14.27
C ARG A 222 -4.54 12.89 15.32
N ILE A 223 -3.86 13.41 16.34
CA ILE A 223 -4.42 14.32 17.34
C ILE A 223 -5.12 15.48 16.61
N GLY A 224 -6.38 15.75 16.97
CA GLY A 224 -7.25 16.71 16.27
C GLY A 224 -8.19 16.08 15.24
N GLN A 225 -8.15 14.77 15.03
CA GLN A 225 -9.22 14.02 14.37
C GLN A 225 -10.33 13.70 15.38
N THR A 226 -11.57 14.05 15.05
CA THR A 226 -12.74 13.78 15.90
C THR A 226 -13.60 12.62 15.38
N ASN A 227 -13.39 12.21 14.13
CA ASN A 227 -14.18 11.16 13.49
C ASN A 227 -13.47 9.81 13.54
N ARG A 228 -14.24 8.71 13.59
CA ARG A 228 -13.69 7.36 13.40
C ARG A 228 -12.97 7.30 12.05
N VAL A 229 -11.83 6.62 12.03
CA VAL A 229 -11.03 6.46 10.80
C VAL A 229 -11.14 5.02 10.32
N MET A 230 -11.74 4.83 9.14
CA MET A 230 -11.79 3.54 8.46
C MET A 230 -10.57 3.38 7.56
N VAL A 231 -9.87 2.25 7.68
CA VAL A 231 -8.65 1.96 6.94
C VAL A 231 -8.88 0.71 6.09
N HIS A 232 -9.03 0.91 4.79
CA HIS A 232 -9.24 -0.15 3.81
C HIS A 232 -7.90 -0.60 3.24
N LYS A 233 -7.60 -1.89 3.33
CA LYS A 233 -6.38 -2.52 2.82
C LYS A 233 -6.73 -3.54 1.75
N PHE A 234 -6.44 -3.23 0.49
CA PHE A 234 -6.77 -4.10 -0.62
C PHE A 234 -5.83 -5.30 -0.71
N ILE A 235 -6.38 -6.50 -0.91
CA ILE A 235 -5.63 -7.74 -1.12
C ILE A 235 -6.24 -8.47 -2.31
N THR A 236 -5.43 -8.78 -3.32
CA THR A 236 -5.86 -9.64 -4.43
C THR A 236 -5.77 -11.12 -4.05
N SER A 237 -6.92 -11.78 -4.01
CA SER A 237 -7.06 -13.21 -3.75
C SER A 237 -6.41 -14.08 -4.84
N GLY A 238 -5.86 -15.20 -4.41
CA GLY A 238 -5.16 -16.18 -5.24
C GLY A 238 -3.87 -15.65 -5.86
N SER A 239 -3.31 -14.57 -5.33
CA SER A 239 -2.11 -13.91 -5.88
C SER A 239 -0.98 -13.79 -4.86
N LEU A 240 0.16 -13.33 -5.34
CA LEU A 240 1.30 -12.87 -4.52
C LEU A 240 0.88 -12.01 -3.32
N GLU A 241 -0.12 -11.13 -3.45
CA GLU A 241 -0.54 -10.27 -2.33
C GLU A 241 -1.12 -11.07 -1.17
N GLU A 242 -1.99 -12.05 -1.45
CA GLU A 242 -2.54 -12.95 -0.44
C GLU A 242 -1.45 -13.84 0.17
N ASN A 243 -0.56 -14.38 -0.67
CA ASN A 243 0.50 -15.26 -0.19
C ASN A 243 1.47 -14.52 0.74
N VAL A 244 1.83 -13.27 0.42
CA VAL A 244 2.66 -12.44 1.29
C VAL A 244 1.89 -12.03 2.54
N ASP A 245 0.61 -11.65 2.44
CA ASP A 245 -0.19 -11.29 3.62
C ASP A 245 -0.31 -12.47 4.60
N ARG A 246 -0.56 -13.68 4.10
CA ARG A 246 -0.53 -14.93 4.87
C ARG A 246 0.83 -15.15 5.54
N MET A 247 1.91 -15.03 4.79
CA MET A 247 3.26 -15.21 5.33
C MET A 247 3.60 -14.17 6.42
N ILE A 248 3.20 -12.91 6.22
CA ILE A 248 3.38 -11.84 7.22
C ILE A 248 2.59 -12.18 8.49
N ARG A 249 1.35 -12.67 8.38
CA ARG A 249 0.55 -13.08 9.55
C ARG A 249 1.17 -14.26 10.29
N GLU A 250 1.72 -15.23 9.57
CA GLU A 250 2.42 -16.39 10.14
C GLU A 250 3.74 -15.98 10.81
N LYS A 251 4.54 -15.13 10.15
CA LYS A 251 5.83 -14.63 10.68
C LYS A 251 5.66 -13.62 11.80
N ALA A 252 4.62 -12.78 11.79
CA ALA A 252 4.32 -11.85 12.89
C ALA A 252 4.04 -12.59 14.21
N ARG A 253 3.57 -13.85 14.16
CA ARG A 253 3.44 -14.72 15.34
C ARG A 253 4.78 -15.24 15.86
N LEU A 254 5.84 -15.23 15.03
CA LEU A 254 7.14 -15.85 15.31
C LEU A 254 8.30 -14.85 15.47
N ALA A 255 8.22 -13.64 14.86
CA ALA A 255 9.25 -12.61 14.95
C ALA A 255 8.72 -11.23 14.49
N GLU A 256 8.61 -10.27 15.42
CA GLU A 256 8.41 -8.84 15.09
C GLU A 256 9.65 -8.24 14.39
N ASP A 257 10.84 -8.81 14.59
CA ASP A 257 12.12 -8.21 14.18
C ASP A 257 12.50 -8.43 12.70
N ILE A 258 11.87 -9.37 11.98
CA ILE A 258 12.25 -9.71 10.60
C ILE A 258 11.58 -8.79 9.56
N ILE A 259 10.43 -8.21 9.89
CA ILE A 259 9.57 -7.48 8.92
C ILE A 259 9.98 -5.99 8.78
N GLY A 260 10.89 -5.50 9.64
CA GLY A 260 11.33 -4.09 9.63
C GLY A 260 12.08 -3.64 8.36
N GLY A 261 12.65 -4.58 7.59
CA GLY A 261 13.46 -4.30 6.40
C GLY A 261 12.68 -4.02 5.10
N GLY A 262 11.34 -4.03 5.13
CA GLY A 262 10.54 -3.83 3.92
C GLY A 262 10.50 -5.03 2.99
N GLU A 263 10.68 -4.86 1.69
CA GLU A 263 10.60 -5.98 0.72
C GLU A 263 11.91 -6.77 0.62
N ASP A 264 12.96 -6.32 1.30
CA ASP A 264 14.31 -6.89 1.23
C ASP A 264 14.39 -8.35 1.69
N TRP A 265 13.45 -8.81 2.53
CA TRP A 265 13.41 -10.22 2.93
C TRP A 265 13.01 -11.14 1.77
N LEU A 266 12.25 -10.65 0.78
CA LEU A 266 11.93 -11.40 -0.43
C LEU A 266 13.18 -11.60 -1.30
N ALA A 267 14.13 -10.67 -1.21
CA ALA A 267 15.43 -10.81 -1.85
C ALA A 267 16.28 -11.96 -1.24
N GLY A 268 15.95 -12.40 -0.02
CA GLY A 268 16.64 -13.50 0.65
C GLY A 268 16.11 -14.90 0.32
N LEU A 269 14.95 -15.03 -0.34
CA LEU A 269 14.30 -16.32 -0.59
C LEU A 269 14.99 -17.11 -1.72
N ALA A 270 14.88 -18.45 -1.65
CA ALA A 270 15.28 -19.30 -2.77
C ALA A 270 14.33 -19.10 -3.96
N ILE A 271 14.82 -19.34 -5.17
CA ILE A 271 14.04 -19.12 -6.40
C ILE A 271 12.79 -19.99 -6.42
N ASP A 272 12.87 -21.23 -5.93
CA ASP A 272 11.72 -22.14 -5.86
C ASP A 272 10.67 -21.64 -4.86
N ASP A 273 11.08 -21.15 -3.68
CA ASP A 273 10.17 -20.53 -2.71
C ASP A 273 9.45 -19.32 -3.30
N ILE A 274 10.16 -18.52 -4.12
CA ILE A 274 9.57 -17.38 -4.80
C ILE A 274 8.59 -17.83 -5.87
N LYS A 275 8.86 -18.94 -6.58
CA LYS A 275 7.95 -19.50 -7.58
C LYS A 275 6.63 -19.91 -6.93
N ASP A 276 6.69 -20.60 -5.79
CA ASP A 276 5.50 -20.98 -5.04
C ASP A 276 4.76 -19.74 -4.53
N LEU A 277 5.51 -18.73 -4.05
CA LEU A 277 4.95 -17.47 -3.56
C LEU A 277 4.16 -16.70 -4.63
N VAL A 278 4.64 -16.69 -5.87
CA VAL A 278 4.02 -15.92 -6.97
C VAL A 278 3.06 -16.76 -7.81
N SER A 279 2.90 -18.06 -7.56
CA SER A 279 1.98 -18.88 -8.33
C SER A 279 0.53 -18.58 -7.93
N LEU A 280 -0.37 -18.53 -8.93
CA LEU A 280 -1.80 -18.38 -8.65
C LEU A 280 -2.33 -19.67 -7.99
N THR A 281 -3.22 -19.52 -7.00
CA THR A 281 -3.92 -20.63 -6.33
C THR A 281 -5.39 -20.68 -6.70
#